data_AF-A0AAU3GGP5-F1
#
_entry.id   AF-A0AAU3GGP5-F1
#
_cell.length_a   1.000
_cell.length_b   1.000
_cell.length_c   1.000
_cell.angle_alpha   90.00
_cell.angle_beta   90.00
_cell.angle_gamma   90.00
#
_symmetry.space_group_name_H-M   'P 1'
#
loop_
_entity.id
_entity.type
_entity.pdbx_description
1 polymer ?
#
loop_
_entity_poly.entity_id
_entity_poly.type
_entity_poly.pdbx_seq_one_letter_code
_entity_poly.pdbx_strand_id
1 'polypeptide(L)'
;MQSVPRTGELLSTVKFMVQTLAAAGELQRDLQRELTYDGLRAAEAKGSKGGRRPAVPADQTGDVRTAYLEGRPIAALARDHGVSRGAIRTAVADLLPDHTATEQDAPAPELPVTLDMPGKVADFLRTTELHDAERAALDQGVTVRRGQGYTLRVTAAPAVHRQLLDRCQPLDGSQGVPVIPAQRKARREYENRVSTLTP
;
A
#
# COMPACT_ATOMS: atom_id res chain seq x y z
N MET A 1 45.88 47.22 26.35
CA MET A 1 45.26 46.90 25.03
C MET A 1 44.36 45.68 25.22
N GLN A 2 43.04 45.88 25.30
CA GLN A 2 42.09 44.78 25.24
C GLN A 2 41.86 44.42 23.77
N SER A 3 42.22 43.19 23.40
CA SER A 3 41.95 42.61 22.08
C SER A 3 40.44 42.47 21.89
N VAL A 4 39.84 43.29 21.03
CA VAL A 4 38.44 43.12 20.62
C VAL A 4 38.34 41.82 19.82
N PRO A 5 37.50 40.85 20.23
CA PRO A 5 37.39 39.57 19.53
C PRO A 5 36.90 39.79 18.09
N ARG A 6 37.54 39.14 17.12
CA ARG A 6 37.09 39.21 15.72
C ARG A 6 35.72 38.53 15.62
N THR A 7 34.79 39.15 14.90
CA THR A 7 33.40 38.69 14.75
C THR A 7 33.25 37.20 14.37
N GLY A 8 34.23 36.63 13.66
CA GLY A 8 34.27 35.19 13.33
C GLY A 8 34.53 34.24 14.51
N GLU A 9 35.25 34.67 15.55
CA GLU A 9 35.50 33.85 16.76
C GLU A 9 34.22 33.73 17.61
N LEU A 10 33.47 34.83 17.74
CA LEU A 10 32.18 34.84 18.43
C LEU A 10 31.16 33.91 17.75
N LEU A 11 31.10 33.92 16.41
CA LEU A 11 30.26 33.01 15.63
C LEU A 11 30.66 31.54 15.80
N SER A 12 31.96 31.25 15.90
CA SER A 12 32.48 29.90 16.12
C SER A 12 32.11 29.35 17.50
N THR A 13 32.29 30.16 18.55
CA THR A 13 31.92 29.78 19.93
C THR A 13 30.42 29.56 20.08
N VAL A 14 29.59 30.44 19.51
CA VAL A 14 28.13 30.28 19.52
C VAL A 14 27.72 29.01 18.79
N LYS A 15 28.30 28.74 17.61
CA LYS A 15 28.03 27.51 16.86
C LYS A 15 28.39 26.27 17.66
N PHE A 16 29.55 26.26 18.31
CA PHE A 16 29.97 25.17 19.17
C PHE A 16 29.00 24.95 20.33
N MET A 17 28.62 26.01 21.05
CA MET A 17 27.67 25.92 22.17
C MET A 17 26.31 25.36 21.73
N VAL A 18 25.78 25.82 20.60
CA VAL A 18 24.51 25.30 20.06
C VAL A 18 24.62 23.82 19.71
N GLN A 19 25.73 23.39 19.11
CA GLN A 19 25.96 21.99 18.78
C GLN A 19 26.08 21.11 20.03
N THR A 20 26.80 21.57 21.06
CA THR A 20 26.92 20.83 22.32
C THR A 20 25.58 20.73 23.04
N LEU A 21 24.77 21.79 23.06
CA LEU A 21 23.43 21.78 23.64
C LEU A 21 22.49 20.83 22.87
N ALA A 22 22.56 20.83 21.54
CA ALA A 22 21.80 19.89 20.71
C ALA A 22 22.18 18.43 21.01
N ALA A 23 23.48 18.12 21.06
CA ALA A 23 23.98 16.79 21.38
C ALA A 23 23.58 16.33 22.81
N ALA A 24 23.66 17.22 23.79
CA ALA A 24 23.18 16.93 25.15
C ALA A 24 21.67 16.66 25.18
N GLY A 25 20.88 17.40 24.41
CA GLY A 25 19.44 17.18 24.28
C GLY A 25 19.08 15.87 23.59
N GLU A 26 19.89 15.41 22.63
CA GLU A 26 19.76 14.09 22.01
C GLU A 26 20.06 12.97 23.02
N LEU A 27 21.19 13.07 23.71
CA LEU A 27 21.58 12.11 24.75
C LEU A 27 20.50 11.97 25.83
N GLN A 28 19.94 13.09 26.31
CA GLN A 28 18.88 13.05 27.32
C GLN A 28 17.60 12.38 26.80
N ARG A 29 17.21 12.64 25.54
CA ARG A 29 16.04 11.98 24.93
C ARG A 29 16.24 10.48 24.79
N ASP A 30 17.43 10.05 24.41
CA ASP A 30 17.73 8.62 24.23
C ASP A 30 17.75 7.90 25.57
N LEU A 31 18.32 8.50 26.63
CA LEU A 31 18.27 7.95 27.98
C LEU A 31 16.82 7.83 28.50
N GLN A 32 15.99 8.85 28.28
CA GLN A 32 14.57 8.79 28.69
C GLN A 32 13.81 7.68 27.96
N ARG A 33 14.10 7.46 26.68
CA ARG A 33 13.51 6.36 25.91
C ARG A 33 13.94 5.01 26.45
N GLU A 34 15.23 4.82 26.71
CA GLU A 34 15.77 3.56 27.25
C GLU A 34 15.10 3.21 28.58
N LEU A 35 15.02 4.16 29.51
CA LEU A 35 14.34 3.95 30.80
C LEU A 35 12.85 3.65 30.64
N THR A 36 12.20 4.26 29.65
CA THR A 36 10.79 3.97 29.33
C THR A 36 10.63 2.53 28.83
N TYR A 37 11.51 2.08 27.93
CA TYR A 37 11.48 0.72 27.41
C TYR A 37 11.79 -0.33 28.47
N ASP A 38 12.74 -0.06 29.37
CA ASP A 38 13.01 -0.95 30.48
C ASP A 38 11.82 -1.05 31.43
N GLY A 39 11.13 0.06 31.69
CA GLY A 39 9.87 0.09 32.43
C GLY A 39 8.77 -0.74 31.76
N LEU A 40 8.60 -0.60 30.44
CA LEU A 40 7.65 -1.39 29.65
C LEU A 40 7.98 -2.88 29.69
N ARG A 41 9.25 -3.25 29.51
CA ARG A 41 9.72 -4.65 29.60
C ARG A 41 9.46 -5.24 30.98
N ALA A 42 9.69 -4.47 32.05
CA ALA A 42 9.37 -4.88 33.41
C ALA A 42 7.86 -5.04 33.65
N ALA A 43 7.02 -4.21 33.03
CA ALA A 43 5.57 -4.34 33.10
C ALA A 43 5.07 -5.58 32.33
N GLU A 44 5.61 -5.84 31.15
CA GLU A 44 5.33 -7.04 30.35
C GLU A 44 5.73 -8.33 31.08
N ALA A 45 6.88 -8.34 31.75
CA ALA A 45 7.33 -9.46 32.58
C ALA A 45 6.36 -9.75 33.75
N LYS A 46 5.62 -8.74 34.23
CA LYS A 46 4.53 -8.89 35.21
C LYS A 46 3.19 -9.28 34.59
N GLY A 47 3.16 -9.55 33.29
CA GLY A 47 1.95 -9.90 32.55
C GLY A 47 1.06 -8.71 32.17
N SER A 48 1.51 -7.47 32.39
CA SER A 48 0.75 -6.30 31.96
C SER A 48 0.84 -6.17 30.45
N LYS A 49 -0.31 -6.08 29.77
CA LYS A 49 -0.36 -5.78 28.34
C LYS A 49 -0.63 -4.30 28.11
N GLY A 50 0.21 -3.67 27.30
CA GLY A 50 -0.01 -2.31 26.81
C GLY A 50 -1.12 -2.25 25.74
N GLY A 51 -1.43 -1.04 25.29
CA GLY A 51 -2.36 -0.80 24.20
C GLY A 51 -3.83 -0.71 24.61
N ARG A 52 -4.71 -0.69 23.61
CA ARG A 52 -6.17 -0.58 23.80
C ARG A 52 -6.73 -1.93 24.27
N ARG A 53 -7.61 -1.89 25.28
CA ARG A 53 -8.34 -3.10 25.71
C ARG A 53 -9.17 -3.67 24.55
N PRO A 54 -9.20 -5.01 24.39
CA PRO A 54 -10.08 -5.66 23.42
C PRO A 54 -11.54 -5.21 23.62
N ALA A 55 -12.26 -5.02 22.51
CA ALA A 55 -13.66 -4.61 22.54
C ALA A 55 -14.58 -5.74 23.04
N VAL A 56 -14.20 -7.00 22.77
CA VAL A 56 -14.80 -8.18 23.41
C VAL A 56 -13.87 -8.58 24.56
N PRO A 57 -14.32 -8.51 25.83
CA PRO A 57 -13.47 -8.82 26.96
C PRO A 57 -13.18 -10.33 27.03
N ALA A 58 -12.11 -10.69 27.74
CA ALA A 58 -11.56 -12.05 27.72
C ALA A 58 -12.53 -13.10 28.30
N ASP A 59 -13.33 -12.71 29.28
CA ASP A 59 -14.41 -13.51 29.88
C ASP A 59 -15.53 -13.85 28.87
N GLN A 60 -15.83 -12.93 27.94
CA GLN A 60 -16.90 -13.12 26.94
C GLN A 60 -16.40 -13.73 25.62
N THR A 61 -15.10 -13.73 25.38
CA THR A 61 -14.52 -14.25 24.13
C THR A 61 -14.83 -15.74 23.94
N GLY A 62 -14.85 -16.52 25.04
CA GLY A 62 -15.23 -17.94 25.00
C GLY A 62 -16.65 -18.15 24.51
N ASP A 63 -17.61 -17.41 25.10
CA ASP A 63 -19.03 -17.49 24.73
C ASP A 63 -19.27 -17.11 23.27
N VAL A 64 -18.63 -16.02 22.81
CA VAL A 64 -18.70 -15.56 21.42
C VAL A 64 -18.18 -16.63 20.46
N ARG A 65 -17.06 -17.29 20.80
CA ARG A 65 -16.46 -18.36 19.99
C ARG A 65 -17.34 -19.60 19.93
N THR A 66 -17.83 -20.07 21.07
CA THR A 66 -18.75 -21.22 21.14
C THR A 66 -20.00 -20.96 20.33
N ALA A 67 -20.64 -19.81 20.53
CA ALA A 67 -21.84 -19.41 19.81
C ALA A 67 -21.61 -19.27 18.29
N TYR A 68 -20.42 -18.83 17.88
CA TYR A 68 -20.04 -18.80 16.47
C TYR A 68 -19.90 -20.21 15.87
N LEU A 69 -19.26 -21.14 16.59
CA LEU A 69 -19.14 -22.55 16.18
C LEU A 69 -20.49 -23.26 16.09
N GLU A 70 -21.46 -22.86 16.91
CA GLU A 70 -22.86 -23.31 16.86
C GLU A 70 -23.65 -22.70 15.67
N GLY A 71 -23.01 -21.87 14.85
CA GLY A 71 -23.59 -21.31 13.62
C GLY A 71 -24.33 -19.99 13.83
N ARG A 72 -24.21 -19.32 14.99
CA ARG A 72 -24.85 -18.01 15.19
C ARG A 72 -24.18 -16.94 14.32
N PRO A 73 -24.95 -16.06 13.66
CA PRO A 73 -24.38 -15.07 12.76
C PRO A 73 -23.68 -13.94 13.53
N ILE A 74 -22.55 -13.46 12.98
CA ILE A 74 -21.74 -12.35 13.53
C ILE A 74 -22.58 -11.12 13.90
N ALA A 75 -23.61 -10.82 13.09
CA ALA A 75 -24.50 -9.69 13.35
C ALA A 75 -25.39 -9.87 14.57
N ALA A 76 -25.79 -11.11 14.92
CA ALA A 76 -26.53 -11.38 16.15
C ALA A 76 -25.61 -11.25 17.36
N LEU A 77 -24.42 -11.88 17.31
CA LEU A 77 -23.40 -11.79 18.36
C LEU A 77 -23.02 -10.33 18.66
N ALA A 78 -22.87 -9.50 17.63
CA ALA A 78 -22.57 -8.08 17.80
C ALA A 78 -23.64 -7.34 18.61
N ARG A 79 -24.92 -7.64 18.36
CA ARG A 79 -26.04 -7.00 19.09
C ARG A 79 -26.12 -7.49 20.53
N ASP A 80 -26.01 -8.80 20.74
CA ASP A 80 -26.12 -9.42 22.06
C ASP A 80 -25.02 -8.93 23.01
N HIS A 81 -23.80 -8.78 22.48
CA HIS A 81 -22.65 -8.30 23.25
C HIS A 81 -22.47 -6.77 23.22
N GLY A 82 -23.33 -6.03 22.53
CA GLY A 82 -23.26 -4.56 22.44
C GLY A 82 -21.97 -4.03 21.78
N VAL A 83 -21.34 -4.82 20.91
CA VAL A 83 -20.08 -4.48 20.22
C VAL A 83 -20.26 -4.39 18.70
N SER A 84 -19.25 -3.88 18.00
CA SER A 84 -19.29 -3.84 16.53
C SER A 84 -19.11 -5.24 15.94
N ARG A 85 -19.62 -5.45 14.71
CA ARG A 85 -19.35 -6.68 13.94
C ARG A 85 -17.85 -6.91 13.72
N GLY A 86 -17.06 -5.84 13.61
CA GLY A 86 -15.61 -5.90 13.50
C GLY A 86 -14.97 -6.48 14.77
N ALA A 87 -15.45 -6.06 15.96
CA ALA A 87 -14.98 -6.61 17.23
C ALA A 87 -15.26 -8.11 17.36
N ILE A 88 -16.45 -8.56 16.94
CA ILE A 88 -16.77 -9.99 16.89
C ILE A 88 -15.87 -10.73 15.89
N ARG A 89 -15.68 -10.21 14.67
CA ARG A 89 -14.75 -10.79 13.69
C ARG A 89 -13.33 -10.92 14.24
N THR A 90 -12.85 -9.93 14.98
CA THR A 90 -11.54 -10.00 15.65
C THR A 90 -11.51 -11.09 16.72
N ALA A 91 -12.59 -11.28 17.49
CA ALA A 91 -12.66 -12.30 18.54
C ALA A 91 -12.68 -13.74 18.01
N VAL A 92 -13.26 -13.94 16.81
CA VAL A 92 -13.37 -15.25 16.14
C VAL A 92 -12.46 -15.37 14.91
N ALA A 93 -11.44 -14.53 14.78
CA ALA A 93 -10.62 -14.43 13.57
C ALA A 93 -9.93 -15.73 13.17
N ASP A 94 -9.56 -16.56 14.15
CA ASP A 94 -8.98 -17.90 13.97
C ASP A 94 -10.00 -18.98 13.60
N LEU A 95 -11.30 -18.70 13.80
CA LEU A 95 -12.41 -19.60 13.47
C LEU A 95 -13.10 -19.22 12.17
N LEU A 96 -12.86 -18.02 11.65
CA LEU A 96 -13.36 -17.63 10.34
C LEU A 96 -12.75 -18.60 9.33
N PRO A 97 -13.56 -19.37 8.57
CA PRO A 97 -13.01 -20.09 7.44
C PRO A 97 -12.38 -19.04 6.54
N ASP A 98 -11.10 -19.23 6.20
CA ASP A 98 -10.49 -18.55 5.07
C ASP A 98 -11.49 -18.71 3.92
N HIS A 99 -12.18 -17.63 3.56
CA HIS A 99 -12.91 -17.59 2.31
C HIS A 99 -11.84 -17.43 1.20
N THR A 100 -10.88 -18.35 1.14
CA THR A 100 -10.22 -18.68 -0.12
C THR A 100 -11.30 -19.34 -0.96
N ALA A 101 -11.94 -18.51 -1.78
CA ALA A 101 -12.40 -18.85 -3.12
C ALA A 101 -12.68 -20.34 -3.32
N THR A 102 -13.81 -20.82 -2.82
CA THR A 102 -14.46 -22.02 -3.36
C THR A 102 -15.83 -21.63 -3.86
N GLU A 103 -15.84 -20.66 -4.77
CA GLU A 103 -16.85 -20.55 -5.82
C GLU A 103 -16.06 -20.49 -7.12
N GLN A 104 -16.04 -21.63 -7.81
CA GLN A 104 -15.69 -21.80 -9.22
C GLN A 104 -14.34 -21.26 -9.75
N ASP A 105 -13.82 -22.02 -10.70
CA ASP A 105 -12.91 -21.64 -11.77
C ASP A 105 -13.51 -20.54 -12.69
N ALA A 106 -13.93 -19.44 -12.08
CA ALA A 106 -14.26 -18.19 -12.71
C ALA A 106 -13.63 -17.11 -11.81
N PRO A 107 -12.62 -16.35 -12.28
CA PRO A 107 -12.09 -15.26 -11.48
C PRO A 107 -13.26 -14.36 -11.08
N ALA A 108 -13.40 -14.12 -9.76
CA ALA A 108 -14.31 -13.10 -9.23
C ALA A 108 -14.25 -11.90 -10.18
N PRO A 109 -15.38 -11.36 -10.67
CA PRO A 109 -15.34 -10.32 -11.68
C PRO A 109 -14.57 -9.15 -11.08
N GLU A 110 -13.28 -9.05 -11.40
CA GLU A 110 -12.48 -7.92 -10.99
C GLU A 110 -13.18 -6.74 -11.63
N LEU A 111 -13.77 -5.87 -10.80
CA LEU A 111 -14.59 -4.77 -11.28
C LEU A 111 -13.75 -4.01 -12.32
N PRO A 112 -14.25 -3.85 -13.56
CA PRO A 112 -13.49 -3.22 -14.61
C PRO A 112 -13.02 -1.84 -14.16
N VAL A 113 -11.71 -1.59 -14.25
CA VAL A 113 -11.12 -0.29 -13.93
C VAL A 113 -10.82 0.42 -15.23
N THR A 114 -11.06 1.73 -15.25
CA THR A 114 -10.74 2.57 -16.40
C THR A 114 -9.35 3.16 -16.21
N LEU A 115 -8.40 2.78 -17.07
CA LEU A 115 -7.07 3.38 -17.14
C LEU A 115 -6.85 4.12 -18.45
N ASP A 116 -6.19 5.26 -18.33
CA ASP A 116 -5.71 6.03 -19.47
C ASP A 116 -4.37 5.42 -19.95
N MET A 117 -4.34 4.88 -21.16
CA MET A 117 -3.15 4.30 -21.79
C MET A 117 -2.51 5.31 -22.75
N PRO A 118 -1.20 5.59 -22.67
CA PRO A 118 -0.53 6.47 -23.63
C PRO A 118 -0.61 5.94 -25.07
N GLY A 119 -0.85 6.82 -26.05
CA GLY A 119 -1.04 6.43 -27.45
C GLY A 119 0.10 5.61 -28.04
N LYS A 120 1.36 5.89 -27.66
CA LYS A 120 2.52 5.09 -28.10
C LYS A 120 2.48 3.63 -27.61
N VAL A 121 1.90 3.39 -26.43
CA VAL A 121 1.68 2.04 -25.90
C VAL A 121 0.55 1.37 -26.66
N ALA A 122 -0.57 2.08 -26.88
CA ALA A 122 -1.70 1.57 -27.65
C ALA A 122 -1.31 1.23 -29.10
N ASP A 123 -0.52 2.08 -29.77
CA ASP A 123 -0.04 1.86 -31.14
C ASP A 123 0.80 0.57 -31.23
N PHE A 124 1.69 0.34 -30.26
CA PHE A 124 2.51 -0.87 -30.19
C PHE A 124 1.67 -2.13 -29.94
N LEU A 125 0.72 -2.05 -29.02
CA LEU A 125 -0.14 -3.19 -28.67
C LEU A 125 -1.03 -3.62 -29.83
N ARG A 126 -1.51 -2.68 -30.65
CA ARG A 126 -2.30 -2.97 -31.86
C ARG A 126 -1.52 -3.73 -32.94
N THR A 127 -0.19 -3.66 -32.92
CA THR A 127 0.67 -4.42 -33.84
C THR A 127 1.24 -5.69 -33.21
N THR A 128 0.89 -5.99 -31.95
CA THR A 128 1.38 -7.14 -31.19
C THR A 128 0.33 -8.26 -31.19
N GLU A 129 0.75 -9.51 -31.11
CA GLU A 129 -0.17 -10.64 -30.91
C GLU A 129 -0.72 -10.62 -29.48
N LEU A 130 -2.05 -10.49 -29.36
CA LEU A 130 -2.80 -10.39 -28.11
C LEU A 130 -3.85 -11.50 -28.02
N HIS A 131 -4.20 -11.89 -26.79
CA HIS A 131 -5.36 -12.74 -26.52
C HIS A 131 -6.67 -11.96 -26.74
N ASP A 132 -7.79 -12.69 -26.84
CA ASP A 132 -9.08 -12.10 -27.20
C ASP A 132 -9.58 -11.05 -26.21
N ALA A 133 -9.34 -11.25 -24.90
CA ALA A 133 -9.69 -10.27 -23.87
C ALA A 133 -8.87 -8.98 -23.96
N GLU A 134 -7.57 -9.07 -24.23
CA GLU A 134 -6.67 -7.93 -24.44
C GLU A 134 -7.08 -7.15 -25.69
N ARG A 135 -7.36 -7.86 -26.80
CA ARG A 135 -7.81 -7.25 -28.06
C ARG A 135 -9.16 -6.55 -27.90
N ALA A 136 -10.13 -7.21 -27.30
CA ALA A 136 -11.44 -6.63 -27.02
C ALA A 136 -11.36 -5.36 -26.17
N ALA A 137 -10.48 -5.32 -25.16
CA ALA A 137 -10.28 -4.15 -24.33
C ALA A 137 -9.71 -2.95 -25.11
N LEU A 138 -8.80 -3.19 -26.06
CA LEU A 138 -8.25 -2.13 -26.91
C LEU A 138 -9.27 -1.65 -27.95
N ASP A 139 -10.08 -2.55 -28.50
CA ASP A 139 -11.12 -2.24 -29.49
C ASP A 139 -12.27 -1.44 -28.89
N GLN A 140 -12.63 -1.74 -27.63
CA GLN A 140 -13.61 -0.99 -26.86
C GLN A 140 -13.05 0.33 -26.29
N GLY A 141 -11.74 0.56 -26.38
CA GLY A 141 -11.08 1.72 -25.81
C GLY A 141 -11.48 3.04 -26.49
N VAL A 142 -11.69 4.09 -25.69
CA VAL A 142 -12.07 5.41 -26.21
C VAL A 142 -10.83 6.29 -26.38
N THR A 143 -10.59 6.76 -27.60
CA THR A 143 -9.46 7.65 -27.90
C THR A 143 -9.76 9.09 -27.49
N VAL A 144 -8.93 9.66 -26.61
CA VAL A 144 -8.98 11.08 -26.20
C VAL A 144 -7.77 11.82 -26.76
N ARG A 145 -8.00 12.82 -27.62
CA ARG A 145 -6.91 13.62 -28.22
C ARG A 145 -6.52 14.79 -27.31
N ARG A 146 -5.22 14.92 -27.03
CA ARG A 146 -4.65 16.07 -26.29
C ARG A 146 -3.33 16.49 -26.96
N GLY A 147 -3.35 17.59 -27.70
CA GLY A 147 -2.17 18.14 -28.38
C GLY A 147 -1.57 17.20 -29.44
N GLN A 148 -0.23 17.13 -29.49
CA GLN A 148 0.50 16.18 -30.36
C GLN A 148 0.50 14.77 -29.75
N GLY A 149 -0.66 14.12 -29.74
CA GLY A 149 -0.81 12.76 -29.23
C GLY A 149 -2.25 12.42 -28.83
N TYR A 150 -2.41 11.18 -28.36
CA TYR A 150 -3.68 10.71 -27.82
C TYR A 150 -3.44 9.79 -26.63
N THR A 151 -4.49 9.64 -25.83
CA THR A 151 -4.59 8.68 -24.73
C THR A 151 -5.76 7.76 -25.05
N LEU A 152 -5.57 6.45 -24.95
CA LEU A 152 -6.63 5.46 -25.10
C LEU A 152 -7.19 5.14 -23.72
N ARG A 153 -8.45 5.47 -23.47
CA ARG A 153 -9.13 5.11 -22.23
C ARG A 153 -9.64 3.68 -22.34
N VAL A 154 -9.03 2.78 -21.58
CA VAL A 154 -9.32 1.34 -21.60
C VAL A 154 -10.02 0.97 -20.29
N THR A 155 -11.18 0.33 -20.39
CA THR A 155 -11.91 -0.20 -19.23
C THR A 155 -11.86 -1.72 -19.28
N ALA A 156 -11.09 -2.32 -18.38
CA ALA A 156 -10.92 -3.77 -18.33
C ALA A 156 -10.65 -4.26 -16.90
N ALA A 157 -10.70 -5.57 -16.69
CA ALA A 157 -10.24 -6.16 -15.45
C ALA A 157 -8.76 -5.78 -15.18
N PRO A 158 -8.36 -5.46 -13.94
CA PRO A 158 -6.97 -5.26 -13.54
C PRO A 158 -5.99 -6.31 -14.10
N ALA A 159 -6.37 -7.58 -14.16
CA ALA A 159 -5.58 -8.64 -14.78
C ALA A 159 -5.26 -8.37 -16.26
N VAL A 160 -6.23 -7.90 -17.04
CA VAL A 160 -6.03 -7.53 -18.45
C VAL A 160 -5.09 -6.33 -18.57
N HIS A 161 -5.19 -5.35 -17.67
CA HIS A 161 -4.25 -4.21 -17.65
C HIS A 161 -2.80 -4.64 -17.39
N ARG A 162 -2.59 -5.61 -16.49
CA ARG A 162 -1.27 -6.21 -16.20
C ARG A 162 -0.74 -7.00 -17.39
N GLN A 163 -1.57 -7.83 -18.02
CA GLN A 163 -1.21 -8.58 -19.23
C GLN A 163 -0.79 -7.63 -20.37
N LEU A 164 -1.57 -6.57 -20.63
CA LEU A 164 -1.21 -5.54 -21.62
C LEU A 164 0.13 -4.85 -21.30
N LEU A 165 0.46 -4.62 -20.01
CA LEU A 165 1.74 -4.05 -19.60
C LEU A 165 2.90 -5.03 -19.86
N ASP A 166 2.70 -6.32 -19.60
CA ASP A 166 3.70 -7.35 -19.84
C ASP A 166 4.04 -7.48 -21.34
N ARG A 167 3.03 -7.38 -22.21
CA ARG A 167 3.24 -7.33 -23.68
C ARG A 167 4.13 -6.18 -24.11
N CYS A 168 4.18 -5.09 -23.33
CA CYS A 168 4.96 -3.90 -23.64
C CYS A 168 6.44 -4.00 -23.25
N GLN A 169 6.91 -5.09 -22.63
CA GLN A 169 8.33 -5.27 -22.25
C GLN A 169 9.34 -4.94 -23.39
N PRO A 170 9.11 -5.27 -24.67
CA PRO A 170 10.04 -4.93 -25.75
C PRO A 170 10.32 -3.43 -25.94
N LEU A 171 9.42 -2.55 -25.45
CA LEU A 171 9.61 -1.09 -25.53
C LEU A 171 10.73 -0.56 -24.63
N ASP A 172 11.21 -1.34 -23.66
CA ASP A 172 12.38 -0.98 -22.85
C ASP A 172 13.71 -1.19 -23.57
N GLY A 173 13.68 -1.88 -24.72
CA GLY A 173 14.85 -2.33 -25.45
C GLY A 173 15.09 -3.82 -25.24
N SER A 174 15.09 -4.56 -26.35
CA SER A 174 15.61 -5.93 -26.43
C SER A 174 16.76 -5.98 -27.43
N GLN A 175 17.58 -7.03 -27.39
CA GLN A 175 18.75 -7.15 -28.27
C GLN A 175 18.31 -7.03 -29.75
N GLY A 176 18.78 -5.96 -30.42
CA GLY A 176 18.52 -5.71 -31.85
C GLY A 176 17.42 -4.70 -32.18
N VAL A 177 16.67 -4.17 -31.21
CA VAL A 177 15.65 -3.14 -31.45
C VAL A 177 16.12 -1.77 -30.93
N PRO A 178 16.12 -0.70 -31.77
CA PRO A 178 16.53 0.62 -31.33
C PRO A 178 15.56 1.17 -30.26
N VAL A 179 16.10 1.59 -29.12
CA VAL A 179 15.32 2.17 -28.02
C VAL A 179 14.82 3.55 -28.41
N ILE A 180 13.50 3.71 -28.52
CA ILE A 180 12.86 5.01 -28.79
C ILE A 180 12.48 5.66 -27.45
N PRO A 181 13.08 6.80 -27.07
CA PRO A 181 12.85 7.42 -25.75
C PRO A 181 11.38 7.72 -25.45
N ALA A 182 10.61 8.12 -26.47
CA ALA A 182 9.18 8.39 -26.35
C ALA A 182 8.37 7.13 -26.00
N GLN A 183 8.74 5.95 -26.52
CA GLN A 183 8.05 4.69 -26.23
C GLN A 183 8.36 4.22 -24.81
N ARG A 184 9.61 4.29 -24.38
CA ARG A 184 10.01 3.96 -23.00
C ARG A 184 9.32 4.86 -21.97
N LYS A 185 9.23 6.17 -22.24
CA LYS A 185 8.47 7.10 -21.37
C LYS A 185 7.00 6.71 -21.31
N ALA A 186 6.39 6.39 -22.45
CA ALA A 186 4.99 5.99 -22.53
C ALA A 186 4.72 4.68 -21.78
N ARG A 187 5.59 3.67 -21.88
CA ARG A 187 5.50 2.43 -21.10
C ARG A 187 5.56 2.70 -19.61
N ARG A 188 6.54 3.49 -19.14
CA ARG A 188 6.67 3.88 -17.72
C ARG A 188 5.45 4.58 -17.18
N GLU A 189 4.83 5.45 -17.97
CA GLU A 189 3.60 6.13 -17.59
C GLU A 189 2.43 5.14 -17.43
N TYR A 190 2.33 4.15 -18.33
CA TYR A 190 1.33 3.08 -18.21
C TYR A 190 1.60 2.16 -17.03
N GLU A 191 2.86 1.75 -16.81
CA GLU A 191 3.33 0.98 -15.67
C GLU A 191 2.91 1.64 -14.35
N ASN A 192 3.21 2.93 -14.17
CA ASN A 192 2.82 3.68 -12.97
C ASN A 192 1.31 3.62 -12.73
N ARG A 193 0.48 3.69 -13.77
CA ARG A 193 -0.99 3.60 -13.66
C ARG A 193 -1.43 2.20 -13.26
N VAL A 194 -0.85 1.17 -13.87
CA VAL A 194 -1.15 -0.24 -13.54
C VAL A 194 -0.70 -0.58 -12.12
N SER A 195 0.45 -0.07 -11.66
CA SER A 195 0.93 -0.26 -10.28
C SER A 195 0.00 0.34 -9.22
N THR A 196 -0.81 1.34 -9.57
CA THR A 196 -1.86 1.86 -8.65
C THR A 196 -3.06 0.91 -8.49
N LEU A 197 -3.19 -0.13 -9.32
CA LEU A 197 -4.22 -1.16 -9.21
C LEU A 197 -3.88 -2.27 -8.19
N THR A 198 -2.83 -2.10 -7.39
CA THR A 198 -2.44 -3.08 -6.36
C THR A 198 -3.50 -3.09 -5.25
N PRO A 199 -3.99 -4.28 -4.82
CA PRO A 199 -5.02 -4.40 -3.77
C PRO A 199 -4.56 -3.87 -2.40
#